data_AF-Q4T5K9-F1
#
_entry.id   AF-Q4T5K9-F1
#
_cell.length_a   1.000
_cell.length_b   1.000
_cell.length_c   1.000
_cell.angle_alpha   90.00
_cell.angle_beta   90.00
_cell.angle_gamma   90.00
#
_symmetry.space_group_name_H-M   'P 1'
#
loop_
_entity.id
_entity.type
_entity.pdbx_description
1 polymer ?
#
loop_
_entity_poly.entity_id
_entity_poly.type
_entity_poly.pdbx_seq_one_letter_code
_entity_poly.pdbx_strand_id
1 'polypeptide(L)'
;PPPQAPHVIYQTGKKPDEPCSITSSLNYFPENEPGEVNVTSPPRSPPSNLTVVTVEFGCPSFVILDWEKPDNDTTEYEVISTAKGPDGEQVSVLTTNQTHTAVENLRPESSYEFTVKPKNELGVGPVSEPVSFNTESADPRVSENVSGKDAIWTQFPFTTDAHSDCHGKQFVKRTWYRKFVGVQLCNSLRYKIYLSDTLNGEPPPGAAASFRAPLSPSCRFHRAGKFYNIGDQSGFGEDHCQFVDSFLDGRTGRQLRADLLPPRQGYYRALRQEPVDFGQIGRHSHISYVSWYECGIPIPGKWL
;
A
#
# COMPACT_ATOMS: atom_id res chain seq x y z
N PRO A 1 26.63 -0.92 -0.04
CA PRO A 1 25.75 -2.04 -0.43
C PRO A 1 25.63 -3.05 0.72
N PRO A 2 24.42 -3.29 1.26
CA PRO A 2 24.22 -4.36 2.23
C PRO A 2 24.50 -5.73 1.56
N PRO A 3 24.93 -6.74 2.34
CA PRO A 3 25.28 -8.06 1.82
C PRO A 3 24.06 -8.72 1.17
N GLN A 4 24.19 -9.12 -0.10
CA GLN A 4 23.17 -9.85 -0.85
C GLN A 4 22.97 -11.22 -0.20
N ALA A 5 21.75 -11.51 0.26
CA ALA A 5 21.38 -12.86 0.62
C ALA A 5 21.21 -13.69 -0.69
N PRO A 6 21.69 -14.93 -0.76
CA PRO A 6 21.79 -15.71 -2.00
C PRO A 6 20.43 -16.02 -2.65
N HIS A 7 19.34 -15.94 -1.89
CA HIS A 7 17.96 -16.19 -2.33
C HIS A 7 17.17 -14.92 -2.68
N VAL A 8 17.80 -13.73 -2.63
CA VAL A 8 17.15 -12.45 -2.91
C VAL A 8 17.60 -11.92 -4.26
N ILE A 9 16.67 -11.82 -5.21
CA ILE A 9 16.93 -11.29 -6.55
C ILE A 9 16.32 -9.90 -6.67
N TYR A 10 17.17 -8.92 -6.96
CA TYR A 10 16.78 -7.53 -7.17
C TYR A 10 16.56 -7.26 -8.66
N GLN A 11 15.35 -6.85 -9.06
CA GLN A 11 15.10 -6.39 -10.44
C GLN A 11 15.58 -4.94 -10.58
N THR A 12 16.82 -4.74 -11.04
CA THR A 12 17.50 -3.43 -11.13
C THR A 12 17.22 -2.62 -12.40
N GLY A 13 16.28 -3.08 -13.24
CA GLY A 13 16.04 -2.53 -14.58
C GLY A 13 15.06 -1.35 -14.65
N LYS A 14 14.47 -0.95 -13.52
CA LYS A 14 13.38 0.03 -13.45
C LYS A 14 13.90 1.45 -13.17
N LYS A 15 13.31 2.47 -13.78
CA LYS A 15 13.73 3.86 -13.54
C LYS A 15 13.28 4.35 -12.15
N PRO A 16 14.04 5.23 -11.46
CA PRO A 16 13.73 5.66 -10.08
C PRO A 16 12.42 6.43 -9.88
N ASP A 17 11.87 6.98 -10.95
CA ASP A 17 10.61 7.74 -11.05
C ASP A 17 9.40 6.85 -11.34
N GLU A 18 9.63 5.58 -11.67
CA GLU A 18 8.57 4.64 -12.03
C GLU A 18 8.05 3.90 -10.77
N PRO A 19 6.75 4.00 -10.46
CA PRO A 19 6.18 3.43 -9.24
C PRO A 19 6.21 1.90 -9.26
N CYS A 20 6.42 1.27 -8.10
CA CYS A 20 6.32 -0.18 -8.02
C CYS A 20 4.89 -0.63 -8.25
N SER A 21 4.73 -1.58 -9.16
CA SER A 21 3.46 -2.20 -9.48
C SER A 21 3.66 -3.71 -9.41
N ILE A 22 2.83 -4.36 -8.60
CA ILE A 22 2.78 -5.82 -8.51
C ILE A 22 2.45 -6.39 -9.89
N THR A 23 1.42 -5.85 -10.55
CA THR A 23 0.99 -6.24 -11.88
C THR A 23 2.10 -6.14 -12.91
N SER A 24 2.84 -5.02 -12.93
CA SER A 24 3.98 -4.85 -13.85
C SER A 24 5.12 -5.83 -13.55
N SER A 25 5.29 -6.22 -12.29
CA SER A 25 6.36 -7.12 -11.85
C SER A 25 6.00 -8.58 -12.12
N LEU A 26 4.71 -8.94 -11.98
CA LEU A 26 4.18 -10.28 -12.30
C LEU A 26 4.26 -10.60 -13.79
N ASN A 27 4.20 -9.60 -14.69
CA ASN A 27 4.39 -9.80 -16.14
C ASN A 27 5.75 -10.41 -16.53
N TYR A 28 6.75 -10.39 -15.64
CA TYR A 28 8.05 -11.01 -15.88
C TYR A 28 8.08 -12.51 -15.55
N PHE A 29 7.01 -13.03 -14.95
CA PHE A 29 6.89 -14.43 -14.59
C PHE A 29 5.98 -15.15 -15.59
N PRO A 30 6.36 -16.33 -16.07
CA PRO A 30 5.53 -17.09 -16.99
C PRO A 30 4.27 -17.61 -16.29
N GLU A 31 3.10 -17.38 -16.89
CA GLU A 31 1.87 -18.07 -16.50
C GLU A 31 1.94 -19.53 -16.99
N ASN A 32 1.77 -20.48 -16.07
CA ASN A 32 1.62 -21.88 -16.44
C ASN A 32 0.16 -22.13 -16.84
N GLU A 33 -0.06 -22.57 -18.07
CA GLU A 33 -1.37 -23.05 -18.54
C GLU A 33 -1.85 -24.22 -17.64
N PRO A 34 -3.09 -24.20 -17.15
CA PRO A 34 -3.64 -25.30 -16.37
C PRO A 34 -3.87 -26.51 -17.29
N GLY A 35 -2.83 -27.35 -17.45
CA GLY A 35 -3.00 -28.66 -18.08
C GLY A 35 -3.89 -29.54 -17.22
N GLU A 36 -4.74 -30.38 -17.83
CA GLU A 36 -5.41 -31.46 -17.12
C GLU A 36 -4.34 -32.41 -16.56
N VAL A 37 -4.10 -32.33 -15.26
CA VAL A 37 -3.12 -33.18 -14.58
C VAL A 37 -3.86 -34.30 -13.87
N ASN A 38 -3.67 -35.53 -14.34
CA ASN A 38 -4.16 -36.73 -13.66
C ASN A 38 -3.25 -37.04 -12.46
N VAL A 39 -3.66 -36.55 -11.29
CA VAL A 39 -2.93 -36.75 -10.03
C VAL A 39 -3.08 -38.21 -9.57
N THR A 40 -1.97 -38.86 -9.23
CA THR A 40 -1.96 -40.27 -8.81
C THR A 40 -1.68 -40.46 -7.32
N SER A 41 -1.07 -39.48 -6.66
CA SER A 41 -0.76 -39.54 -5.23
C SER A 41 -0.62 -38.14 -4.63
N PRO A 42 -0.67 -37.97 -3.28
CA PRO A 42 -0.30 -36.70 -2.65
C PRO A 42 1.14 -36.30 -3.02
N PRO A 43 1.47 -35.00 -3.09
CA PRO A 43 2.81 -34.55 -3.45
C PRO A 43 3.83 -35.07 -2.44
N ARG A 44 4.96 -35.59 -2.91
CA ARG A 44 5.93 -36.29 -2.03
C ARG A 44 7.22 -35.52 -1.85
N SER A 45 7.46 -34.55 -2.70
CA SER A 45 8.68 -33.74 -2.71
C SER A 45 8.36 -32.28 -2.37
N PRO A 46 9.24 -31.59 -1.64
CA PRO A 46 9.06 -30.18 -1.35
C PRO A 46 9.42 -29.33 -2.57
N PRO A 47 8.79 -28.16 -2.78
CA PRO A 47 9.19 -27.21 -3.82
C PRO A 47 10.66 -26.81 -3.65
N SER A 48 11.39 -26.73 -4.76
CA SER A 48 12.79 -26.35 -4.79
C SER A 48 12.99 -24.89 -5.19
N ASN A 49 14.17 -24.35 -4.91
CA ASN A 49 14.63 -23.05 -5.42
C ASN A 49 13.69 -21.88 -5.07
N LEU A 50 13.14 -21.87 -3.85
CA LEU A 50 12.33 -20.75 -3.36
C LEU A 50 13.20 -19.50 -3.27
N THR A 51 12.83 -18.46 -4.02
CA THR A 51 13.52 -17.17 -4.03
C THR A 51 12.57 -16.03 -3.72
N VAL A 52 13.13 -14.97 -3.14
CA VAL A 52 12.44 -13.72 -2.87
C VAL A 52 12.87 -12.72 -3.94
N VAL A 53 12.00 -12.50 -4.92
CA VAL A 53 12.21 -11.48 -5.94
C VAL A 53 11.64 -10.17 -5.42
N THR A 54 12.50 -9.16 -5.33
CA THR A 54 12.15 -7.83 -4.85
C THR A 54 12.46 -6.79 -5.94
N VAL A 55 11.60 -5.78 -6.04
CA VAL A 55 11.81 -4.63 -6.92
C VAL A 55 12.72 -3.65 -6.17
N GLU A 56 13.84 -3.24 -6.79
CA GLU A 56 14.86 -2.42 -6.12
C GLU A 56 14.33 -1.13 -5.47
N PHE A 57 14.99 -0.78 -4.35
CA PHE A 57 15.08 0.54 -3.70
C PHE A 57 13.77 1.35 -3.59
N GLY A 58 12.81 0.85 -2.81
CA GLY A 58 11.73 1.71 -2.31
C GLY A 58 10.38 1.05 -2.08
N CYS A 59 10.24 -0.26 -2.25
CA CYS A 59 8.95 -0.95 -2.19
C CYS A 59 8.93 -2.09 -1.18
N PRO A 60 9.00 -1.80 0.13
CA PRO A 60 8.98 -2.81 1.18
C PRO A 60 7.57 -3.38 1.44
N SER A 61 6.54 -3.00 0.67
CA SER A 61 5.16 -3.39 0.93
C SER A 61 4.75 -4.72 0.30
N PHE A 62 5.54 -5.28 -0.61
CA PHE A 62 5.32 -6.60 -1.16
C PHE A 62 6.64 -7.25 -1.60
N VAL A 63 6.65 -8.57 -1.66
CA VAL A 63 7.68 -9.37 -2.33
C VAL A 63 7.01 -10.32 -3.29
N ILE A 64 7.73 -10.76 -4.32
CA ILE A 64 7.28 -11.86 -5.17
C ILE A 64 8.09 -13.09 -4.75
N LEU A 65 7.39 -14.14 -4.39
CA LEU A 65 8.01 -15.45 -4.17
C LEU A 65 7.93 -16.23 -5.46
N ASP A 66 9.04 -16.84 -5.84
CA ASP A 66 9.18 -17.68 -7.03
C ASP A 66 9.83 -19.01 -6.63
N TRP A 67 9.31 -20.13 -7.13
CA TRP A 67 9.79 -21.46 -6.81
C TRP A 67 9.64 -22.43 -7.98
N GLU A 68 10.30 -23.57 -7.91
CA GLU A 68 10.18 -24.63 -8.90
C GLU A 68 9.16 -25.70 -8.47
N LYS A 69 8.40 -26.20 -9.45
CA LYS A 69 7.40 -27.26 -9.24
C LYS A 69 8.09 -28.57 -8.82
N PRO A 70 7.69 -29.20 -7.69
CA PRO A 70 8.40 -30.36 -7.15
C PRO A 70 8.14 -31.67 -7.90
N ASP A 71 6.91 -31.85 -8.39
CA ASP A 71 6.47 -33.05 -9.09
C ASP A 71 5.25 -32.76 -9.96
N ASN A 72 4.90 -33.70 -10.84
CA ASN A 72 3.72 -33.58 -11.68
C ASN A 72 2.41 -33.76 -10.91
N ASP A 73 2.42 -34.36 -9.71
CA ASP A 73 1.22 -34.59 -8.92
C ASP A 73 0.73 -33.32 -8.18
N THR A 74 1.54 -32.26 -8.13
CA THR A 74 1.21 -30.99 -7.49
C THR A 74 0.31 -30.11 -8.36
N THR A 75 -0.83 -29.68 -7.81
CA THR A 75 -1.81 -28.82 -8.50
C THR A 75 -1.94 -27.44 -7.88
N GLU A 76 -1.68 -27.31 -6.58
CA GLU A 76 -1.79 -26.07 -5.81
C GLU A 76 -0.62 -25.91 -4.84
N TYR A 77 -0.43 -24.70 -4.35
CA TYR A 77 0.57 -24.33 -3.35
C TYR A 77 -0.05 -23.48 -2.25
N GLU A 78 0.28 -23.80 -1.00
CA GLU A 78 0.03 -22.96 0.17
C GLU A 78 1.32 -22.25 0.57
N VAL A 79 1.35 -20.93 0.37
CA VAL A 79 2.43 -20.05 0.80
C VAL A 79 2.16 -19.58 2.21
N ILE A 80 3.05 -19.91 3.14
CA ILE A 80 3.00 -19.49 4.53
C ILE A 80 4.02 -18.38 4.73
N SER A 81 3.55 -17.24 5.23
CA SER A 81 4.39 -16.11 5.64
C SER A 81 4.32 -15.94 7.15
N THR A 82 5.47 -15.99 7.79
CA THR A 82 5.61 -15.84 9.24
C THR A 82 6.35 -14.54 9.53
N ALA A 83 5.65 -13.56 10.08
CA ALA A 83 6.24 -12.29 10.53
C ALA A 83 6.73 -12.43 11.98
N LYS A 84 8.02 -12.18 12.21
CA LYS A 84 8.65 -12.11 13.53
C LYS A 84 8.86 -10.63 13.88
N GLY A 85 8.00 -10.11 14.77
CA GLY A 85 8.03 -8.72 15.24
C GLY A 85 8.02 -8.62 16.77
N PRO A 86 8.07 -7.41 17.33
CA PRO A 86 8.05 -7.17 18.78
C PRO A 86 6.74 -7.59 19.46
N ASP A 87 5.64 -7.70 18.71
CA ASP A 87 4.30 -8.09 19.19
C ASP A 87 4.03 -9.61 19.06
N GLY A 88 5.05 -10.39 18.71
CA GLY A 88 4.95 -11.85 18.54
C GLY A 88 5.02 -12.30 17.08
N GLU A 89 4.71 -13.58 16.88
CA GLU A 89 4.72 -14.26 15.59
C GLU A 89 3.33 -14.17 14.94
N GLN A 90 3.25 -13.65 13.72
CA GLN A 90 2.01 -13.67 12.92
C GLN A 90 2.18 -14.54 11.69
N VAL A 91 1.21 -15.42 11.45
CA VAL A 91 1.23 -16.35 10.33
C VAL A 91 0.09 -16.02 9.38
N SER A 92 0.40 -15.85 8.10
CA SER A 92 -0.58 -15.71 7.02
C SER A 92 -0.40 -16.79 5.97
N VAL A 93 -1.50 -17.30 5.42
CA VAL A 93 -1.51 -18.35 4.40
C VAL A 93 -2.19 -17.84 3.14
N LEU A 94 -1.53 -17.99 2.00
CA LEU A 94 -2.03 -17.66 0.67
C LEU A 94 -2.02 -18.92 -0.19
N THR A 95 -3.06 -19.14 -0.99
CA THR A 95 -3.16 -20.29 -1.90
C THR A 95 -3.03 -19.82 -3.34
N THR A 96 -2.23 -20.53 -4.14
CA THR A 96 -2.05 -20.27 -5.57
C THR A 96 -1.89 -21.58 -6.35
N ASN A 97 -2.27 -21.58 -7.62
CA ASN A 97 -2.01 -22.67 -8.57
C ASN A 97 -0.77 -22.41 -9.45
N GLN A 98 -0.10 -21.28 -9.25
CA GLN A 98 1.09 -20.87 -10.00
C GLN A 98 2.37 -21.20 -9.22
N THR A 99 3.51 -21.18 -9.90
CA THR A 99 4.84 -21.38 -9.28
C THR A 99 5.46 -20.08 -8.77
N HIS A 100 4.67 -19.00 -8.75
CA HIS A 100 5.05 -17.71 -8.21
C HIS A 100 3.83 -17.05 -7.57
N THR A 101 4.05 -16.14 -6.62
CA THR A 101 2.97 -15.32 -6.05
C THR A 101 3.50 -14.05 -5.40
N ALA A 102 2.69 -12.99 -5.41
CA ALA A 102 2.99 -11.77 -4.67
C ALA A 102 2.49 -11.89 -3.23
N VAL A 103 3.40 -11.70 -2.26
CA VAL A 103 3.05 -11.54 -0.84
C VAL A 103 3.07 -10.06 -0.51
N GLU A 104 1.90 -9.54 -0.16
CA GLU A 104 1.66 -8.11 0.00
C GLU A 104 1.51 -7.70 1.47
N ASN A 105 1.46 -6.39 1.71
CA ASN A 105 1.28 -5.76 3.01
C ASN A 105 2.34 -6.15 4.05
N LEU A 106 3.58 -6.36 3.60
CA LEU A 106 4.70 -6.56 4.52
C LEU A 106 4.89 -5.32 5.40
N ARG A 107 5.06 -5.55 6.70
CA ARG A 107 5.31 -4.53 7.71
C ARG A 107 6.73 -4.00 7.54
N PRO A 108 6.96 -2.67 7.65
CA PRO A 108 8.32 -2.13 7.71
C PRO A 108 9.04 -2.59 8.99
N GLU A 109 10.38 -2.57 8.96
CA GLU A 109 11.24 -2.97 10.10
C GLU A 109 10.94 -4.35 10.69
N SER A 110 10.46 -5.29 9.87
CA SER A 110 10.01 -6.61 10.32
C SER A 110 10.77 -7.72 9.60
N SER A 111 11.01 -8.82 10.32
CA SER A 111 11.60 -10.02 9.74
C SER A 111 10.50 -10.98 9.34
N TYR A 112 10.54 -11.44 8.10
CA TYR A 112 9.60 -12.41 7.53
C TYR A 112 10.32 -13.70 7.20
N GLU A 113 9.64 -14.81 7.40
CA GLU A 113 10.06 -16.15 7.00
C GLU A 113 8.97 -16.74 6.10
N PHE A 114 9.34 -17.16 4.89
CA PHE A 114 8.42 -17.68 3.90
C PHE A 114 8.69 -19.16 3.66
N THR A 115 7.62 -19.96 3.60
CA THR A 115 7.66 -21.39 3.25
C THR A 115 6.51 -21.73 2.30
N VAL A 116 6.71 -22.71 1.43
CA VAL A 116 5.70 -23.15 0.45
C VAL A 116 5.41 -24.63 0.64
N LYS A 117 4.11 -24.97 0.71
CA LYS A 117 3.63 -26.35 0.77
C LYS A 117 2.90 -26.72 -0.52
N PRO A 118 3.28 -27.82 -1.20
CA PRO A 118 2.56 -28.32 -2.35
C PRO A 118 1.30 -29.07 -1.91
N LYS A 119 0.24 -28.99 -2.69
CA LYS A 119 -1.07 -29.58 -2.40
C LYS A 119 -1.72 -30.09 -3.68
N ASN A 120 -2.54 -31.12 -3.51
CA ASN A 120 -3.49 -31.57 -4.51
C ASN A 120 -4.78 -32.10 -3.85
N GLU A 121 -5.70 -32.61 -4.67
CA GLU A 121 -6.98 -33.16 -4.19
C GLU A 121 -6.82 -34.39 -3.29
N LEU A 122 -5.68 -35.10 -3.37
CA LEU A 122 -5.40 -36.31 -2.60
C LEU A 122 -4.69 -36.03 -1.27
N GLY A 123 -4.07 -34.86 -1.11
CA GLY A 123 -3.43 -34.47 0.14
C GLY A 123 -2.40 -33.33 0.04
N VAL A 124 -1.72 -33.09 1.15
CA VAL A 124 -0.68 -32.06 1.29
C VAL A 124 0.69 -32.73 1.32
N GLY A 125 1.65 -32.16 0.60
CA GLY A 125 3.04 -32.62 0.59
C GLY A 125 3.95 -31.93 1.59
N PRO A 126 5.24 -32.26 1.59
CA PRO A 126 6.22 -31.69 2.50
C PRO A 126 6.50 -30.20 2.19
N VAL A 127 6.83 -29.43 3.23
CA VAL A 127 7.13 -27.99 3.16
C VAL A 127 8.54 -27.73 2.60
N SER A 128 8.71 -26.63 1.88
CA SER A 128 10.02 -26.15 1.41
C SER A 128 10.94 -25.70 2.55
N GLU A 129 12.22 -25.56 2.24
CA GLU A 129 13.15 -24.83 3.14
C GLU A 129 12.69 -23.38 3.33
N PRO A 130 12.80 -22.82 4.55
CA PRO A 130 12.37 -21.46 4.83
C PRO A 130 13.34 -20.43 4.25
N VAL A 131 12.80 -19.35 3.67
CA VAL A 131 13.59 -18.18 3.24
C VAL A 131 13.26 -16.97 4.09
N SER A 132 14.30 -16.30 4.61
CA SER A 132 14.13 -15.11 5.44
C SER A 132 14.27 -13.82 4.63
N PHE A 133 13.43 -12.84 4.91
CA PHE A 133 13.47 -11.52 4.31
C PHE A 133 13.23 -10.44 5.37
N ASN A 134 14.02 -9.37 5.36
CA ASN A 134 13.87 -8.25 6.28
C ASN A 134 13.44 -7.01 5.49
N THR A 135 12.38 -6.34 5.92
CA THR A 135 11.93 -5.08 5.32
C THR A 135 12.75 -3.89 5.84
N GLU A 136 13.08 -2.93 4.96
CA GLU A 136 13.85 -1.73 5.33
C GLU A 136 13.02 -0.71 6.13
N SER A 137 13.70 0.15 6.88
CA SER A 137 13.12 1.15 7.81
C SER A 137 12.42 2.31 7.08
N ALA A 138 11.34 2.82 7.70
CA ALA A 138 10.72 4.08 7.28
C ALA A 138 11.63 5.26 7.65
N ASP A 139 12.18 5.93 6.63
CA ASP A 139 13.09 7.09 6.68
C ASP A 139 13.01 7.99 7.96
N PRO A 140 14.15 8.23 8.66
CA PRO A 140 14.24 8.86 9.99
C PRO A 140 13.92 10.35 10.08
N ARG A 141 13.49 11.02 9.00
CA ARG A 141 13.15 12.47 9.01
C ARG A 141 11.80 12.81 9.68
N VAL A 142 11.11 11.80 10.22
CA VAL A 142 9.89 11.95 11.06
C VAL A 142 10.26 11.69 12.53
N SER A 143 11.40 12.21 12.97
CA SER A 143 11.83 12.14 14.37
C SER A 143 12.08 13.54 14.92
N GLU A 144 11.01 14.33 15.08
CA GLU A 144 10.96 15.24 16.23
C GLU A 144 10.08 14.58 17.30
N ASN A 145 10.77 13.81 18.13
CA ASN A 145 10.48 13.53 19.53
C ASN A 145 9.01 13.26 19.88
N VAL A 146 8.52 12.07 19.53
CA VAL A 146 7.49 11.42 20.34
C VAL A 146 8.02 10.06 20.78
N SER A 147 8.40 9.99 22.05
CA SER A 147 8.72 8.74 22.73
C SER A 147 7.48 7.84 22.72
N GLY A 148 7.50 6.80 21.90
CA GLY A 148 6.45 5.79 21.85
C GLY A 148 6.42 5.13 20.48
N LYS A 149 6.64 3.83 20.46
CA LYS A 149 6.53 2.95 19.29
C LYS A 149 5.16 3.11 18.59
N ASP A 150 5.13 2.69 17.33
CA ASP A 150 3.97 2.42 16.46
C ASP A 150 3.69 3.52 15.42
N ALA A 151 3.13 3.14 14.26
CA ALA A 151 2.79 4.05 13.17
C ALA A 151 1.65 5.00 13.59
N ILE A 152 1.98 6.01 14.39
CA ILE A 152 1.02 6.87 15.07
C ILE A 152 0.51 7.94 14.09
N TRP A 153 -0.76 7.83 13.74
CA TRP A 153 -1.55 8.97 13.25
C TRP A 153 -1.23 10.20 14.09
N THR A 154 -0.57 11.18 13.48
CA THR A 154 -0.15 12.38 14.21
C THR A 154 -1.24 13.41 14.05
N GLN A 155 -1.78 13.90 15.18
CA GLN A 155 -2.74 15.00 15.12
C GLN A 155 -2.01 16.23 14.56
N PHE A 156 -2.35 16.63 13.34
CA PHE A 156 -1.67 17.70 12.63
C PHE A 156 -2.71 18.55 11.90
N PRO A 157 -2.76 19.87 12.16
CA PRO A 157 -3.68 20.74 11.47
C PRO A 157 -3.22 20.94 10.02
N PHE A 158 -4.11 20.71 9.07
CA PHE A 158 -3.85 20.94 7.65
C PHE A 158 -4.97 21.73 6.99
N THR A 159 -4.63 22.42 5.89
CA THR A 159 -5.61 23.19 5.12
C THR A 159 -6.14 22.34 3.97
N THR A 160 -7.44 22.48 3.69
CA THR A 160 -8.09 21.83 2.55
C THR A 160 -8.61 22.89 1.60
N ASP A 161 -8.76 22.54 0.33
CA ASP A 161 -9.26 23.41 -0.73
C ASP A 161 -10.78 23.65 -0.69
N ALA A 162 -11.50 23.02 0.24
CA ALA A 162 -12.95 23.11 0.33
C ALA A 162 -13.54 22.85 1.72
N HIS A 163 -14.76 23.36 1.90
CA HIS A 163 -15.65 22.99 3.00
C HIS A 163 -15.93 21.48 2.94
N SER A 164 -15.50 20.78 3.98
CA SER A 164 -15.82 19.38 4.24
C SER A 164 -16.99 19.33 5.22
N ASP A 165 -17.89 18.36 5.05
CA ASP A 165 -18.95 18.09 6.04
C ASP A 165 -18.37 17.53 7.36
N CYS A 166 -17.07 17.21 7.35
CA CYS A 166 -16.33 16.70 8.49
C CYS A 166 -15.64 17.88 9.21
N HIS A 167 -15.92 18.06 10.49
CA HIS A 167 -15.37 19.16 11.31
C HIS A 167 -14.57 18.66 12.53
N GLY A 168 -14.30 17.36 12.60
CA GLY A 168 -13.55 16.75 13.69
C GLY A 168 -12.05 16.97 13.59
N LYS A 169 -11.33 16.26 14.46
CA LYS A 169 -9.86 16.31 14.54
C LYS A 169 -9.21 15.87 13.23
N GLN A 170 -8.08 16.50 12.93
CA GLN A 170 -7.26 16.21 11.76
C GLN A 170 -6.03 15.40 12.16
N PHE A 171 -5.76 14.35 11.41
CA PHE A 171 -4.61 13.48 11.60
C PHE A 171 -3.87 13.32 10.28
N VAL A 172 -2.56 13.16 10.36
CA VAL A 172 -1.72 12.91 9.20
C VAL A 172 -0.87 11.69 9.44
N LYS A 173 -0.68 10.91 8.39
CA LYS A 173 0.24 9.78 8.31
C LYS A 173 1.03 9.90 7.01
N ARG A 174 2.33 9.57 7.07
CA ARG A 174 3.14 9.43 5.85
C ARG A 174 2.82 8.10 5.18
N THR A 175 2.61 8.12 3.87
CA THR A 175 2.45 6.89 3.07
C THR A 175 3.73 6.55 2.33
N TRP A 176 3.81 5.28 1.93
CA TRP A 176 4.94 4.73 1.19
C TRP A 176 5.08 5.29 -0.23
N TYR A 177 4.03 5.90 -0.79
CA TYR A 177 4.04 6.57 -2.10
C TYR A 177 4.74 7.95 -2.11
N ARG A 178 5.55 8.28 -1.09
CA ARG A 178 6.13 9.62 -0.88
C ARG A 178 5.07 10.73 -0.80
N LYS A 179 3.86 10.38 -0.36
CA LYS A 179 2.75 11.32 -0.08
C LYS A 179 2.40 11.29 1.41
N PHE A 180 1.61 12.26 1.83
CA PHE A 180 1.02 12.33 3.15
C PHE A 180 -0.49 12.10 3.01
N VAL A 181 -1.02 11.16 3.80
CA VAL A 181 -2.46 11.00 3.96
C VAL A 181 -2.91 11.86 5.13
N GLY A 182 -3.84 12.75 4.84
CA GLY A 182 -4.56 13.52 5.84
C GLY A 182 -5.95 12.94 6.03
N VAL A 183 -6.40 12.82 7.27
CA VAL A 183 -7.77 12.44 7.60
C VAL A 183 -8.41 13.49 8.47
N GLN A 184 -9.66 13.82 8.17
CA GLN A 184 -10.50 14.67 9.01
C GLN A 184 -11.70 13.87 9.48
N LEU A 185 -11.86 13.74 10.81
CA LEU A 185 -12.95 12.96 11.38
C LEU A 185 -14.31 13.64 11.16
N CYS A 186 -15.31 12.86 10.77
CA CYS A 186 -16.72 13.30 10.72
C CYS A 186 -17.47 12.77 11.95
N ASN A 187 -17.18 11.52 12.34
CA ASN A 187 -17.63 10.88 13.58
C ASN A 187 -16.63 9.78 13.99
N SER A 188 -17.03 8.81 14.82
CA SER A 188 -16.17 7.72 15.30
C SER A 188 -15.74 6.70 14.24
N LEU A 189 -16.52 6.54 13.16
CA LEU A 189 -16.29 5.54 12.10
C LEU A 189 -16.13 6.15 10.70
N ARG A 190 -16.48 7.43 10.55
CA ARG A 190 -16.45 8.16 9.29
C ARG A 190 -15.42 9.26 9.34
N TYR A 191 -14.65 9.34 8.27
CA TYR A 191 -13.63 10.36 8.08
C TYR A 191 -13.49 10.68 6.60
N LYS A 192 -12.93 11.84 6.31
CA LYS A 192 -12.58 12.26 4.96
C LYS A 192 -11.08 12.10 4.75
N ILE A 193 -10.70 11.39 3.70
CA ILE A 193 -9.30 11.14 3.32
C ILE A 193 -8.85 12.21 2.32
N TYR A 194 -7.63 12.69 2.49
CA TYR A 194 -6.94 13.64 1.64
C TYR A 194 -5.50 13.18 1.38
N LEU A 195 -4.91 13.69 0.30
CA LEU A 195 -3.50 13.46 -0.03
C LEU A 195 -2.75 14.79 -0.20
N SER A 196 -1.45 14.77 0.07
CA SER A 196 -0.53 15.87 -0.22
C SER A 196 0.87 15.34 -0.48
N ASP A 197 1.65 16.04 -1.29
CA ASP A 197 3.08 15.76 -1.46
C ASP A 197 3.92 16.34 -0.30
N THR A 198 3.39 17.31 0.46
CA THR A 198 4.14 18.04 1.49
C THR A 198 3.33 18.28 2.77
N LEU A 199 3.98 18.17 3.94
CA LEU A 199 3.38 18.56 5.23
C LEU A 199 3.41 20.07 5.47
N ASN A 200 4.37 20.74 4.85
CA ASN A 200 4.60 22.17 4.94
C ASN A 200 4.15 22.80 3.62
N GLY A 201 3.51 23.98 3.66
CA GLY A 201 2.84 24.61 2.52
C GLY A 201 3.72 25.04 1.32
N GLU A 202 4.71 24.25 0.93
CA GLU A 202 5.35 24.33 -0.38
C GLU A 202 4.40 23.74 -1.43
N PRO A 203 4.01 24.53 -2.45
CA PRO A 203 3.13 24.06 -3.51
C PRO A 203 3.83 22.97 -4.35
N PRO A 204 3.07 21.99 -4.90
CA PRO A 204 3.64 20.95 -5.74
C PRO A 204 4.32 21.53 -6.99
N PRO A 205 5.34 20.85 -7.55
CA PRO A 205 6.05 21.32 -8.73
C PRO A 205 5.07 21.48 -9.90
N GLY A 206 4.84 22.74 -10.32
CA GLY A 206 3.90 23.10 -11.39
C GLY A 206 2.77 24.05 -11.00
N ALA A 207 2.54 24.32 -9.71
CA ALA A 207 1.58 25.34 -9.27
C ALA A 207 2.24 26.73 -9.24
N ALA A 208 1.74 27.65 -10.08
CA ALA A 208 2.27 29.01 -10.20
C ALA A 208 2.31 29.73 -8.83
N ALA A 209 3.51 30.03 -8.34
CA ALA A 209 3.72 30.77 -7.11
C ALA A 209 3.30 32.24 -7.30
N SER A 210 2.18 32.64 -6.69
CA SER A 210 1.84 34.06 -6.56
C SER A 210 2.77 34.70 -5.54
N PHE A 211 3.63 35.61 -6.01
CA PHE A 211 4.54 36.40 -5.18
C PHE A 211 3.75 37.25 -4.17
N ARG A 212 3.92 36.95 -2.87
CA ARG A 212 3.67 37.93 -1.80
C ARG A 212 4.86 38.01 -0.84
N ALA A 213 5.12 39.25 -0.45
CA ALA A 213 6.31 39.85 0.16
C ALA A 213 6.94 39.09 1.36
N PRO A 214 8.24 39.32 1.64
CA PRO A 214 8.94 38.67 2.74
C PRO A 214 8.47 39.25 4.08
N LEU A 215 8.03 38.37 4.99
CA LEU A 215 7.81 38.71 6.40
C LEU A 215 8.97 38.21 7.27
N SER A 216 9.15 38.93 8.38
CA SER A 216 10.25 38.91 9.37
C SER A 216 10.81 37.53 9.79
N PRO A 217 12.12 37.41 10.14
CA PRO A 217 12.79 36.15 10.42
C PRO A 217 12.28 35.36 11.66
N SER A 218 11.42 35.97 12.48
CA SER A 218 10.93 35.39 13.75
C SER A 218 9.59 34.64 13.64
N CYS A 219 8.91 34.63 12.49
CA CYS A 219 7.71 33.82 12.28
C CYS A 219 8.01 32.62 11.36
N ARG A 220 8.79 31.66 11.85
CA ARG A 220 9.10 30.40 11.13
C ARG A 220 8.37 29.19 11.70
N PHE A 221 7.21 29.39 12.33
CA PHE A 221 6.37 28.32 12.85
C PHE A 221 5.20 28.01 11.88
N HIS A 222 5.20 26.79 11.34
CA HIS A 222 4.07 26.02 10.83
C HIS A 222 3.10 26.70 9.85
N ARG A 223 3.49 26.84 8.58
CA ARG A 223 2.47 26.84 7.50
C ARG A 223 1.98 25.41 7.31
N ALA A 224 0.79 25.13 7.85
CA ALA A 224 0.04 23.91 7.61
C ALA A 224 -0.03 23.62 6.09
N GLY A 225 0.42 22.42 5.68
CA GLY A 225 0.39 21.97 4.30
C GLY A 225 -1.03 21.97 3.71
N LYS A 226 -1.09 22.06 2.38
CA LYS A 226 -2.36 21.95 1.66
C LYS A 226 -2.60 20.49 1.28
N PHE A 227 -3.74 19.98 1.68
CA PHE A 227 -4.20 18.63 1.38
C PHE A 227 -5.36 18.70 0.41
N TYR A 228 -5.34 17.79 -0.56
CA TYR A 228 -6.25 17.77 -1.68
C TYR A 228 -7.18 16.57 -1.60
N ASN A 229 -8.38 16.75 -2.14
CA ASN A 229 -9.35 15.68 -2.25
C ASN A 229 -8.81 14.54 -3.12
N ILE A 230 -9.24 13.32 -2.80
CA ILE A 230 -8.99 12.15 -3.63
C ILE A 230 -10.23 11.80 -4.44
N GLY A 231 -10.03 11.49 -5.72
CA GLY A 231 -11.07 11.09 -6.67
C GLY A 231 -10.79 9.72 -7.25
N ASP A 232 -11.86 9.07 -7.71
CA ASP A 232 -11.84 7.74 -8.28
C ASP A 232 -12.35 7.83 -9.74
N GLN A 233 -11.56 7.29 -10.66
CA GLN A 233 -11.93 7.17 -12.08
C GLN A 233 -12.87 5.99 -12.33
N SER A 234 -12.81 4.93 -11.53
CA SER A 234 -13.53 3.68 -11.73
C SER A 234 -14.24 3.23 -10.46
N GLY A 235 -15.21 4.03 -10.03
CA GLY A 235 -16.01 3.76 -8.83
C GLY A 235 -16.34 5.04 -8.08
N PHE A 236 -16.47 4.93 -6.77
CA PHE A 236 -16.70 6.06 -5.87
C PHE A 236 -15.65 6.14 -4.74
N GLY A 237 -14.53 5.44 -4.90
CA GLY A 237 -13.39 5.43 -3.98
C GLY A 237 -13.54 4.43 -2.84
N GLU A 238 -14.32 3.37 -3.02
CA GLU A 238 -14.42 2.26 -2.07
C GLU A 238 -13.03 1.65 -1.75
N ASP A 239 -12.18 1.57 -2.77
CA ASP A 239 -10.79 1.07 -2.73
C ASP A 239 -9.80 2.04 -2.05
N HIS A 240 -10.14 3.33 -1.92
CA HIS A 240 -9.31 4.36 -1.29
C HIS A 240 -9.05 4.10 0.19
N CYS A 241 -9.82 3.20 0.79
CA CYS A 241 -9.61 2.70 2.13
C CYS A 241 -8.22 2.07 2.36
N GLN A 242 -7.52 1.71 1.28
CA GLN A 242 -6.10 1.37 1.32
C GLN A 242 -5.21 2.50 1.89
N PHE A 243 -5.54 3.78 1.68
CA PHE A 243 -4.72 4.90 2.15
C PHE A 243 -4.68 5.03 3.68
N VAL A 244 -5.63 4.39 4.37
CA VAL A 244 -5.73 4.30 5.83
C VAL A 244 -5.49 2.86 6.31
N ASP A 245 -4.76 2.08 5.50
CA ASP A 245 -4.34 0.70 5.76
C ASP A 245 -5.48 -0.32 5.93
N SER A 246 -6.67 -0.02 5.42
CA SER A 246 -7.74 -1.02 5.37
C SER A 246 -7.56 -1.94 4.16
N PHE A 247 -7.64 -3.25 4.40
CA PHE A 247 -7.59 -4.28 3.36
C PHE A 247 -8.92 -4.43 2.61
N LEU A 248 -10.03 -3.99 3.20
CA LEU A 248 -11.35 -4.07 2.62
C LEU A 248 -11.70 -2.79 1.85
N ASP A 249 -12.57 -2.97 0.88
CA ASP A 249 -13.30 -1.86 0.27
C ASP A 249 -14.26 -1.29 1.32
N GLY A 250 -14.24 0.03 1.47
CA GLY A 250 -15.06 0.72 2.45
C GLY A 250 -16.38 1.19 1.87
N ARG A 251 -17.20 1.77 2.75
CA ARG A 251 -18.39 2.51 2.32
C ARG A 251 -18.04 3.97 2.12
N THR A 252 -18.64 4.54 1.10
CA THR A 252 -18.47 5.95 0.75
C THR A 252 -19.73 6.75 1.05
N GLY A 253 -19.57 8.06 1.19
CA GLY A 253 -20.68 9.00 1.22
C GLY A 253 -21.51 9.01 -0.06
N ARG A 254 -22.39 10.01 -0.18
CA ARG A 254 -23.33 10.14 -1.31
C ARG A 254 -22.57 10.04 -2.64
N GLN A 255 -22.92 9.01 -3.41
CA GLN A 255 -22.34 8.73 -4.72
C GLN A 255 -22.99 9.65 -5.76
N LEU A 256 -22.23 10.63 -6.22
CA LEU A 256 -22.64 11.57 -7.26
C LEU A 256 -21.74 11.37 -8.48
N ARG A 257 -22.33 11.44 -9.67
CA ARG A 257 -21.56 11.47 -10.91
C ARG A 257 -20.67 12.71 -10.96
N ALA A 258 -19.49 12.58 -11.56
CA ALA A 258 -18.52 13.67 -11.72
C ALA A 258 -19.15 14.98 -12.22
N ASP A 259 -20.09 14.95 -13.18
CA ASP A 259 -20.74 16.16 -13.72
C ASP A 259 -21.53 16.99 -12.70
N LEU A 260 -22.03 16.34 -11.64
CA LEU A 260 -22.77 16.99 -10.56
C LEU A 260 -21.85 17.51 -9.45
N LEU A 261 -20.58 17.12 -9.46
CA LEU A 261 -19.59 17.51 -8.46
C LEU A 261 -18.89 18.80 -8.88
N PRO A 262 -18.65 19.76 -7.96
CA PRO A 262 -17.82 20.93 -8.26
C PRO A 262 -16.44 20.52 -8.80
N PRO A 263 -15.91 21.21 -9.85
CA PRO A 263 -14.57 20.96 -10.37
C PRO A 263 -13.54 21.42 -9.34
N ARG A 264 -12.54 20.59 -9.07
CA ARG A 264 -11.47 20.87 -8.10
C ARG A 264 -10.15 20.27 -8.53
N GLN A 265 -9.06 20.67 -7.89
CA GLN A 265 -7.80 19.94 -8.03
C GLN A 265 -7.74 18.85 -6.97
N GLY A 266 -7.28 17.67 -7.37
CA GLY A 266 -7.25 16.51 -6.50
C GLY A 266 -6.31 15.45 -7.01
N TYR A 267 -6.01 14.52 -6.12
CA TYR A 267 -5.34 13.29 -6.48
C TYR A 267 -6.37 12.28 -6.97
N TYR A 268 -6.04 11.42 -7.91
CA TYR A 268 -6.96 10.38 -8.38
C TYR A 268 -6.24 9.13 -8.88
N ARG A 269 -6.98 8.03 -8.93
CA ARG A 269 -6.61 6.77 -9.57
C ARG A 269 -7.86 6.02 -10.01
N ALA A 270 -7.72 4.92 -10.74
CA ALA A 270 -8.86 4.07 -11.13
C ALA A 270 -8.96 2.81 -10.27
N LEU A 271 -7.82 2.21 -9.94
CA LEU A 271 -7.78 0.93 -9.23
C LEU A 271 -6.89 0.99 -8.00
N ARG A 272 -7.12 0.03 -7.11
CA ARG A 272 -6.29 -0.20 -5.93
C ARG A 272 -4.82 -0.36 -6.36
N GLN A 273 -3.89 0.15 -5.55
CA GLN A 273 -2.44 0.14 -5.78
C GLN A 273 -1.92 0.89 -7.01
N GLU A 274 -2.78 1.46 -7.85
CA GLU A 274 -2.32 2.32 -8.93
C GLU A 274 -1.61 3.58 -8.38
N PRO A 275 -0.65 4.11 -9.15
CA PRO A 275 -0.07 5.41 -8.87
C PRO A 275 -1.16 6.47 -8.82
N VAL A 276 -1.01 7.40 -7.89
CA VAL A 276 -1.99 8.47 -7.74
C VAL A 276 -1.54 9.69 -8.53
N ASP A 277 -2.30 10.00 -9.58
CA ASP A 277 -2.10 11.17 -10.41
C ASP A 277 -2.69 12.42 -9.76
N PHE A 278 -2.21 13.59 -10.16
CA PHE A 278 -2.74 14.88 -9.70
C PHE A 278 -3.33 15.66 -10.86
N GLY A 279 -4.57 16.12 -10.72
CA GLY A 279 -5.22 16.89 -11.78
C GLY A 279 -6.62 17.37 -11.39
N GLN A 280 -7.45 17.63 -12.39
CA GLN A 280 -8.82 18.09 -12.18
C GLN A 280 -9.74 16.90 -11.88
N ILE A 281 -10.48 16.99 -10.78
CA ILE A 281 -11.50 16.01 -10.35
C ILE A 281 -12.87 16.67 -10.28
N GLY A 282 -13.95 15.88 -10.35
CA GLY A 282 -15.32 16.39 -10.45
C GLY A 282 -15.67 16.88 -11.85
N ARG A 283 -16.63 17.81 -11.96
CA ARG A 283 -17.21 18.32 -13.21
C ARG A 283 -16.35 18.13 -14.48
N HIS A 284 -16.90 17.39 -15.46
CA HIS A 284 -16.30 17.12 -16.77
C HIS A 284 -14.97 16.33 -16.78
N SER A 285 -14.42 15.94 -15.64
CA SER A 285 -13.21 15.10 -15.57
C SER A 285 -13.50 13.59 -15.54
N HIS A 286 -14.78 13.19 -15.48
CA HIS A 286 -15.24 11.82 -15.21
C HIS A 286 -14.75 11.19 -13.89
N ILE A 287 -13.90 11.88 -13.12
CA ILE A 287 -13.38 11.45 -11.83
C ILE A 287 -14.35 11.88 -10.72
N SER A 288 -14.91 10.91 -10.01
CA SER A 288 -15.87 11.16 -8.93
C SER A 288 -15.14 11.25 -7.59
N TYR A 289 -15.63 12.07 -6.66
CA TYR A 289 -15.12 12.10 -5.28
C TYR A 289 -16.29 12.16 -4.30
N VAL A 290 -16.07 11.64 -3.09
CA VAL A 290 -17.13 11.45 -2.10
C VAL A 290 -16.92 12.31 -0.85
N SER A 291 -17.96 12.53 -0.05
CA SER A 291 -17.88 13.40 1.14
C SER A 291 -17.22 12.75 2.35
N TRP A 292 -17.27 11.42 2.48
CA TRP A 292 -16.65 10.67 3.58
C TRP A 292 -16.40 9.21 3.18
N TYR A 293 -15.57 8.53 3.97
CA TYR A 293 -15.24 7.11 3.89
C TYR A 293 -15.46 6.44 5.25
N GLU A 294 -15.84 5.16 5.21
CA GLU A 294 -16.03 4.27 6.35
C GLU A 294 -15.29 2.96 6.03
N CYS A 295 -14.02 2.88 6.40
CA CYS A 295 -13.14 1.76 6.02
C CYS A 295 -13.00 0.68 7.10
N GLY A 296 -13.73 0.80 8.21
CA GLY A 296 -13.63 -0.12 9.34
C GLY A 296 -12.37 0.01 10.20
N ILE A 297 -11.53 1.04 9.96
CA ILE A 297 -10.32 1.32 10.74
C ILE A 297 -10.54 2.58 11.60
N PRO A 298 -10.38 2.50 12.94
CA PRO A 298 -10.52 3.67 13.81
C PRO A 298 -9.30 4.60 13.73
N ILE A 299 -9.53 5.91 13.83
CA ILE A 299 -8.49 6.96 13.79
C ILE A 299 -8.68 7.90 14.99
N PRO A 300 -7.68 8.12 15.87
CA PRO A 300 -6.41 7.40 16.00
C PRO A 300 -6.64 6.08 16.74
N GLY A 301 -6.60 4.96 16.02
CA GLY A 301 -6.85 3.65 16.60
C GLY A 301 -5.61 3.05 17.26
N LYS A 302 -5.76 2.55 18.49
CA LYS A 302 -4.94 1.41 18.96
C LYS A 302 -5.47 0.17 18.25
N TRP A 303 -4.57 -0.62 17.67
CA TRP A 303 -4.87 -1.98 17.26
C TRP A 303 -5.33 -2.76 18.51
N LEU A 304 -6.49 -3.42 18.43
CA LEU A 304 -6.89 -4.45 19.40
C LEU A 304 -6.32 -5.79 18.93
#